data_AF-A0A956J1U9-F1
#
_entry.id   AF-A0A956J1U9-F1
#
_cell.length_a   1.000
_cell.length_b   1.000
_cell.length_c   1.000
_cell.angle_alpha   90.00
_cell.angle_beta   90.00
_cell.angle_gamma   90.00
#
_symmetry.space_group_name_H-M   'P 1'
#
loop_
_entity.id
_entity.type
_entity.pdbx_description
1 polymer ?
#
loop_
_entity_poly.entity_id
_entity_poly.type
_entity_poly.pdbx_seq_one_letter_code
_entity_poly.pdbx_strand_id
1 'polypeptide(L)'
;MAQHALSTPFGTFGAPPDVVAWVALAVGLLATLALRKQVCTRAEDLARRNPRACVTLLALMALGLSAGYVGYYLRGGPRIIDATSYWLESRSFVAGAFDFAVPGSEASFSGRFLVPTTPVRLAGIFPPGYPAAIAIYKAIGIPMWLGPSLAACIVALTYGCARRLFPTDTNIATWAALLSVLSAALRYHTADTMSHGFCAVLWLALVYCTLNAWAASTRRAAMGWLGGAGLCLGWLLATRPFTALAAALSLWLLRRAWVASRERPVEAARGAMRTWPLWLGVGALPGVGFWLWHQAATSGSLFGSSQLVYYALSDGPPGCFGYGLGARGCLYEHGDFVRNQLPHGFGVWQLLATTGRRLKAHLVDAGNLELFTLAVPWLVWRGRRSATTHFLAGTILLQV
;
A
#
# COMPACT_ATOMS: atom_id res chain seq x y z
N MET A 1 26.35 -8.12 -26.74
CA MET A 1 25.54 -7.30 -27.67
C MET A 1 24.43 -6.65 -26.86
N ALA A 2 24.46 -5.33 -26.67
CA ALA A 2 23.39 -4.62 -25.99
C ALA A 2 22.15 -4.66 -26.89
N GLN A 3 21.09 -5.36 -26.46
CA GLN A 3 19.82 -5.32 -27.17
C GLN A 3 19.22 -3.92 -26.99
N HIS A 4 19.07 -3.18 -28.09
CA HIS A 4 18.38 -1.91 -28.08
C HIS A 4 16.90 -2.15 -27.82
N ALA A 5 16.47 -2.03 -26.56
CA ALA A 5 15.07 -1.96 -26.24
C ALA A 5 14.49 -0.65 -26.81
N LEU A 6 13.37 -0.75 -27.52
CA LEU A 6 12.65 0.41 -28.03
C LEU A 6 11.78 0.99 -26.92
N SER A 7 12.21 2.09 -26.33
CA SER A 7 11.38 2.84 -25.39
C SER A 7 10.42 3.76 -26.15
N THR A 8 9.13 3.61 -25.86
CA THR A 8 8.04 4.42 -26.41
C THR A 8 7.25 5.06 -25.25
N PRO A 9 6.36 6.02 -25.52
CA PRO A 9 5.42 6.52 -24.51
C PRO A 9 4.46 5.45 -23.94
N PHE A 10 4.40 4.27 -24.58
CA PHE A 10 3.56 3.13 -24.24
C PHE A 10 4.33 1.96 -23.61
N GLY A 11 5.62 2.16 -23.33
CA GLY A 11 6.46 1.19 -22.63
C GLY A 11 7.75 0.89 -23.37
N THR A 12 8.53 -0.01 -22.78
CA THR A 12 9.80 -0.48 -23.33
C THR A 12 9.61 -1.85 -23.95
N PHE A 13 9.85 -1.95 -25.26
CA PHE A 13 9.68 -3.19 -26.04
C PHE A 13 11.03 -3.75 -26.44
N GLY A 14 11.24 -5.03 -26.19
CA GLY A 14 12.49 -5.71 -26.49
C GLY A 14 12.48 -7.15 -26.00
N ALA A 15 13.60 -7.84 -26.20
CA ALA A 15 13.79 -9.16 -25.62
C ALA A 15 13.86 -9.07 -24.08
N PRO A 16 13.40 -10.11 -23.36
CA PRO A 16 13.48 -10.17 -21.91
C PRO A 16 14.91 -9.89 -21.39
N PRO A 17 15.07 -8.99 -20.40
CA PRO A 17 16.38 -8.50 -19.98
C PRO A 17 17.18 -9.51 -19.13
N ASP A 18 16.53 -10.53 -18.57
CA ASP A 18 17.16 -11.52 -17.71
C ASP A 18 16.44 -12.89 -17.77
N VAL A 19 17.03 -13.89 -17.12
CA VAL A 19 16.50 -15.27 -17.08
C VAL A 19 15.11 -15.36 -16.45
N VAL A 20 14.81 -14.52 -15.45
CA VAL A 20 13.51 -14.55 -14.76
C VAL A 20 12.42 -14.06 -15.72
N ALA A 21 12.69 -13.00 -16.48
CA ALA A 21 11.81 -12.48 -17.50
C ALA A 21 11.63 -13.48 -18.66
N TRP A 22 12.68 -14.20 -19.05
CA TRP A 22 12.58 -15.29 -20.03
C TRP A 22 11.72 -16.45 -19.53
N VAL A 23 11.89 -16.88 -18.28
CA VAL A 23 11.06 -17.92 -17.66
C VAL A 23 9.60 -17.45 -17.56
N ALA A 24 9.36 -16.21 -17.16
CA ALA A 24 8.01 -15.64 -17.11
C ALA A 24 7.33 -15.63 -18.49
N LEU A 25 8.08 -15.27 -19.55
CA LEU A 25 7.59 -15.34 -20.92
C LEU A 25 7.25 -16.78 -21.33
N ALA A 26 8.15 -17.73 -21.07
CA ALA A 26 7.91 -19.14 -21.39
C ALA A 26 6.67 -19.69 -20.66
N VAL A 27 6.53 -19.40 -19.36
CA VAL A 27 5.37 -19.79 -18.56
C VAL A 27 4.09 -19.14 -19.11
N GLY A 28 4.13 -17.86 -19.48
CA GLY A 28 2.99 -17.16 -20.08
C GLY A 28 2.55 -17.74 -21.42
N LEU A 29 3.52 -18.09 -22.29
CA LEU A 29 3.26 -18.77 -23.57
C LEU A 29 2.67 -20.16 -23.35
N LEU A 30 3.28 -20.96 -22.46
CA LEU A 30 2.75 -22.28 -22.10
C LEU A 30 1.35 -22.21 -21.51
N ALA A 31 1.09 -21.23 -20.63
CA ALA A 31 -0.23 -21.00 -20.08
C ALA A 31 -1.24 -20.68 -21.18
N THR A 32 -0.87 -19.83 -22.15
CA THR A 32 -1.70 -19.46 -23.30
C THR A 32 -2.00 -20.66 -24.21
N LEU A 33 -0.98 -21.48 -24.50
CA LEU A 33 -1.15 -22.74 -25.25
C LEU A 33 -1.99 -23.76 -24.48
N ALA A 34 -1.95 -23.72 -23.15
CA ALA A 34 -2.75 -24.53 -22.25
C ALA A 34 -4.17 -24.00 -22.03
N LEU A 35 -4.53 -22.80 -22.52
CA LEU A 35 -5.91 -22.25 -22.50
C LEU A 35 -6.89 -23.01 -23.42
N ARG A 36 -6.69 -24.32 -23.61
CA ARG A 36 -7.72 -25.18 -24.18
C ARG A 36 -8.94 -25.11 -23.27
N LYS A 37 -10.12 -24.86 -23.86
CA LYS A 37 -11.40 -24.69 -23.15
C LYS A 37 -11.60 -25.70 -22.00
N GLN A 38 -11.25 -26.97 -22.22
CA GLN A 38 -11.38 -28.05 -21.23
C GLN A 38 -10.48 -27.91 -19.99
N VAL A 39 -9.26 -27.37 -20.14
CA VAL A 39 -8.33 -27.17 -19.01
C VAL A 39 -8.81 -26.01 -18.16
N CYS A 40 -9.24 -24.91 -18.79
CA CYS A 40 -9.83 -23.76 -18.10
C CYS A 40 -11.07 -24.16 -17.31
N THR A 41 -11.99 -24.93 -17.90
CA THR A 41 -13.21 -25.37 -17.18
C THR A 41 -12.89 -26.25 -15.98
N ARG A 42 -11.91 -27.17 -16.10
CA ARG A 42 -11.49 -28.03 -14.97
C ARG A 42 -10.82 -27.23 -13.86
N ALA A 43 -9.95 -26.29 -14.19
CA ALA A 43 -9.29 -25.42 -13.22
C ALA A 43 -10.31 -24.54 -12.47
N GLU A 44 -11.27 -23.96 -13.19
CA GLU A 44 -12.37 -23.22 -12.59
C GLU A 44 -13.23 -24.10 -11.69
N ASP A 45 -13.60 -25.31 -12.13
CA ASP A 45 -14.38 -26.23 -11.31
C ASP A 45 -13.66 -26.64 -10.04
N LEU A 46 -12.35 -26.87 -10.11
CA LEU A 46 -11.53 -27.17 -8.94
C LEU A 46 -11.48 -25.97 -7.97
N ALA A 47 -11.28 -24.76 -8.50
CA ALA A 47 -11.28 -23.53 -7.70
C ALA A 47 -12.66 -23.29 -7.05
N ARG A 48 -13.76 -23.60 -7.75
CA ARG A 48 -15.13 -23.53 -7.24
C ARG A 48 -15.39 -24.57 -6.15
N ARG A 49 -14.91 -25.81 -6.32
CA ARG A 49 -15.08 -26.90 -5.35
C ARG A 49 -14.25 -26.70 -4.08
N ASN A 50 -13.04 -26.14 -4.21
CA ASN A 50 -12.13 -25.97 -3.08
C ASN A 50 -11.51 -24.57 -3.03
N PRO A 51 -12.33 -23.53 -2.76
CA PRO A 51 -11.88 -22.14 -2.79
C PRO A 51 -10.79 -21.85 -1.77
N ARG A 52 -10.81 -22.52 -0.61
CA ARG A 52 -9.78 -22.35 0.43
C ARG A 52 -8.42 -22.85 -0.03
N ALA A 53 -8.37 -24.04 -0.62
CA ALA A 53 -7.13 -24.58 -1.16
C ALA A 53 -6.59 -23.71 -2.30
N CYS A 54 -7.46 -23.24 -3.20
CA CYS A 54 -7.09 -22.35 -4.29
C CYS A 54 -6.46 -21.05 -3.78
N VAL A 55 -7.11 -20.35 -2.85
CA VAL A 55 -6.58 -19.09 -2.28
C VAL A 55 -5.30 -19.32 -1.48
N THR A 56 -5.20 -20.44 -0.76
CA THR A 56 -3.97 -20.80 -0.04
C THR A 56 -2.82 -21.00 -1.02
N LEU A 57 -3.04 -21.72 -2.11
CA LEU A 57 -2.02 -21.92 -3.15
C LEU A 57 -1.61 -20.59 -3.80
N LEU A 58 -2.55 -19.71 -4.11
CA LEU A 58 -2.26 -18.38 -4.65
C LEU A 58 -1.47 -17.51 -3.66
N ALA A 59 -1.82 -17.55 -2.38
CA ALA A 59 -1.10 -16.82 -1.33
C ALA A 59 0.33 -17.36 -1.15
N LEU A 60 0.51 -18.68 -1.14
CA LEU A 60 1.83 -19.32 -1.11
C LEU A 60 2.66 -18.99 -2.35
N MET A 61 2.02 -18.93 -3.53
CA MET A 61 2.68 -18.51 -4.76
C MET A 61 3.13 -17.05 -4.69
N ALA A 62 2.31 -16.13 -4.16
CA ALA A 62 2.72 -14.74 -3.97
C ALA A 62 3.88 -14.60 -2.97
N LEU A 63 3.84 -15.35 -1.86
CA LEU A 63 4.94 -15.41 -0.89
C LEU A 63 6.22 -15.94 -1.56
N GLY A 64 6.14 -17.05 -2.30
CA GLY A 64 7.29 -17.63 -3.00
C GLY A 64 7.88 -16.71 -4.06
N LEU A 65 7.04 -16.02 -4.85
CA LEU A 65 7.48 -15.04 -5.84
C LEU A 65 8.15 -13.82 -5.19
N SER A 66 7.58 -13.32 -4.09
CA SER A 66 8.16 -12.19 -3.34
C SER A 66 9.49 -12.59 -2.68
N ALA A 67 9.57 -13.77 -2.06
CA ALA A 67 10.82 -14.31 -1.51
C ALA A 67 11.88 -14.54 -2.59
N GLY A 68 11.47 -15.05 -3.76
CA GLY A 68 12.34 -15.18 -4.93
C GLY A 68 12.88 -13.83 -5.40
N TYR A 69 12.04 -12.78 -5.40
CA TYR A 69 12.46 -11.42 -5.74
C TYR A 69 13.49 -10.88 -4.73
N VAL A 70 13.26 -11.09 -3.43
CA VAL A 70 14.22 -10.74 -2.36
C VAL A 70 15.57 -11.43 -2.59
N GLY A 71 15.56 -12.74 -2.86
CA GLY A 71 16.78 -13.52 -3.07
C GLY A 71 17.53 -13.12 -4.33
N TYR A 72 16.82 -13.02 -5.46
CA TYR A 72 17.43 -12.83 -6.77
C TYR A 72 17.79 -11.37 -7.07
N TYR A 73 16.84 -10.45 -6.91
CA TYR A 73 17.04 -9.04 -7.27
C TYR A 73 17.62 -8.22 -6.12
N LEU A 74 17.13 -8.43 -4.90
CA LEU A 74 17.58 -7.63 -3.74
C LEU A 74 18.80 -8.22 -3.04
N ARG A 75 19.16 -9.48 -3.33
CA ARG A 75 20.26 -10.23 -2.70
C ARG A 75 20.20 -10.17 -1.17
N GLY A 76 18.99 -10.29 -0.61
CA GLY A 76 18.77 -10.41 0.83
C GLY A 76 18.86 -9.12 1.65
N GLY A 77 18.85 -7.93 1.04
CA GLY A 77 18.89 -6.67 1.79
C GLY A 77 18.11 -5.53 1.13
N PRO A 78 17.80 -4.46 1.89
CA PRO A 78 17.12 -3.28 1.36
C PRO A 78 17.95 -2.63 0.25
N ARG A 79 17.30 -2.16 -0.81
CA ARG A 79 17.99 -1.52 -1.95
C ARG A 79 17.56 -0.09 -2.22
N ILE A 80 16.31 0.24 -1.92
CA ILE A 80 15.83 1.63 -2.04
C ILE A 80 16.29 2.44 -0.83
N ILE A 81 16.45 3.74 -1.04
CA ILE A 81 16.92 4.66 -0.01
C ILE A 81 16.01 4.68 1.24
N ASP A 82 14.69 4.80 1.07
CA ASP A 82 13.71 4.74 2.17
C ASP A 82 13.84 3.42 2.96
N ALA A 83 14.07 2.32 2.25
CA ALA A 83 14.20 0.98 2.82
C ALA A 83 15.37 0.88 3.80
N THR A 84 16.49 1.57 3.52
CA THR A 84 17.63 1.61 4.45
C THR A 84 17.31 2.37 5.73
N SER A 85 16.53 3.45 5.66
CA SER A 85 16.10 4.22 6.83
C SER A 85 15.09 3.43 7.68
N TYR A 86 14.07 2.82 7.07
CA TYR A 86 13.16 1.91 7.77
C TYR A 86 13.92 0.76 8.45
N TRP A 87 14.94 0.23 7.77
CA TRP A 87 15.79 -0.81 8.33
C TRP A 87 16.57 -0.32 9.56
N LEU A 88 17.07 0.90 9.54
CA LEU A 88 17.80 1.49 10.67
C LEU A 88 16.87 1.83 11.84
N GLU A 89 15.72 2.46 11.58
CA GLU A 89 14.68 2.73 12.59
C GLU A 89 14.25 1.43 13.30
N SER A 90 14.02 0.35 12.53
CA SER A 90 13.66 -0.95 13.12
C SER A 90 14.75 -1.51 14.05
N ARG A 91 16.04 -1.20 13.84
CA ARG A 91 17.12 -1.62 14.77
C ARG A 91 17.03 -0.86 16.08
N SER A 92 16.78 0.45 16.02
CA SER A 92 16.56 1.26 17.22
C SER A 92 15.37 0.73 18.01
N PHE A 93 14.29 0.34 17.33
CA PHE A 93 13.08 -0.15 17.99
C PHE A 93 13.33 -1.49 18.69
N VAL A 94 14.11 -2.40 18.07
CA VAL A 94 14.56 -3.64 18.72
C VAL A 94 15.43 -3.33 19.95
N ALA A 95 16.20 -2.23 19.92
CA ALA A 95 16.98 -1.76 21.06
C ALA A 95 16.14 -0.96 22.09
N GLY A 96 14.83 -0.83 21.91
CA GLY A 96 13.93 -0.13 22.83
C GLY A 96 13.94 1.39 22.73
N ALA A 97 14.42 1.96 21.61
CA ALA A 97 14.52 3.41 21.40
C ALA A 97 13.96 3.82 20.02
N PHE A 98 13.58 5.10 19.88
CA PHE A 98 13.19 5.68 18.58
C PHE A 98 14.36 6.35 17.85
N ASP A 99 15.47 6.56 18.55
CA ASP A 99 16.70 7.15 18.04
C ASP A 99 17.91 6.30 18.45
N PHE A 100 19.06 6.58 17.88
CA PHE A 100 20.31 5.86 18.14
C PHE A 100 21.47 6.82 18.30
N ALA A 101 22.44 6.44 19.14
CA ALA A 101 23.67 7.20 19.32
C ALA A 101 24.62 7.00 18.12
N VAL A 102 25.32 8.07 17.75
CA VAL A 102 26.40 8.02 16.75
C VAL A 102 27.76 8.20 17.43
N PRO A 103 28.82 7.53 16.96
CA PRO A 103 30.11 7.48 17.66
C PRO A 103 30.95 8.75 17.54
N GLY A 104 30.49 9.78 16.82
CA GLY A 104 31.22 11.02 16.59
C GLY A 104 30.30 12.19 16.30
N SER A 105 30.83 13.23 15.67
CA SER A 105 30.04 14.42 15.31
C SER A 105 28.87 14.04 14.41
N GLU A 106 27.69 14.54 14.75
CA GLU A 106 26.45 14.37 13.99
C GLU A 106 26.64 14.67 12.49
N ALA A 107 27.39 15.72 12.14
CA ALA A 107 27.67 16.08 10.74
C ALA A 107 28.31 14.97 9.89
N SER A 108 29.00 14.00 10.51
CA SER A 108 29.61 12.86 9.80
C SER A 108 28.65 11.67 9.59
N PHE A 109 27.54 11.64 10.33
CA PHE A 109 26.57 10.54 10.34
C PHE A 109 25.18 10.95 9.86
N SER A 110 24.91 12.24 9.78
CA SER A 110 23.68 12.80 9.22
C SER A 110 23.62 12.54 7.73
N GLY A 111 22.87 11.50 7.39
CA GLY A 111 22.54 11.13 6.02
C GLY A 111 21.11 11.53 5.66
N ARG A 112 20.71 11.16 4.44
CA ARG A 112 19.33 11.31 3.99
C ARG A 112 18.37 10.61 4.95
N PHE A 113 17.24 11.27 5.19
CA PHE A 113 16.13 10.78 6.02
C PHE A 113 16.49 10.53 7.49
N LEU A 114 17.50 11.22 8.00
CA LEU A 114 17.84 11.24 9.42
C LEU A 114 17.69 12.65 9.98
N VAL A 115 17.23 12.75 11.23
CA VAL A 115 17.11 14.00 11.97
C VAL A 115 17.84 13.90 13.30
N PRO A 116 18.56 14.96 13.71
CA PRO A 116 19.18 14.99 15.02
C PRO A 116 18.12 15.12 16.11
N THR A 117 18.17 14.24 17.11
CA THR A 117 17.35 14.37 18.34
C THR A 117 18.15 15.02 19.47
N THR A 118 19.48 14.82 19.47
CA THR A 118 20.46 15.47 20.34
C THR A 118 21.78 15.62 19.56
N PRO A 119 22.81 16.34 20.07
CA PRO A 119 24.09 16.49 19.35
C PRO A 119 24.82 15.20 18.98
N VAL A 120 24.47 14.06 19.60
CA VAL A 120 25.11 12.76 19.37
C VAL A 120 24.09 11.64 19.08
N ARG A 121 22.85 11.99 18.73
CA ARG A 121 21.79 11.02 18.43
C ARG A 121 20.99 11.40 17.20
N LEU A 122 20.63 10.37 16.43
CA LEU A 122 19.84 10.51 15.20
C LEU A 122 18.59 9.63 15.28
N ALA A 123 17.50 10.11 14.71
CA ALA A 123 16.29 9.35 14.45
C ALA A 123 16.01 9.32 12.95
N GLY A 124 15.30 8.30 12.49
CA GLY A 124 14.75 8.32 11.14
C GLY A 124 13.48 9.18 11.06
N ILE A 125 13.16 9.62 9.84
CA ILE A 125 12.05 10.56 9.63
C ILE A 125 10.70 9.89 9.44
N PHE A 126 10.66 8.58 9.26
CA PHE A 126 9.45 7.91 8.82
C PHE A 126 8.51 7.63 10.00
N PRO A 127 7.19 7.59 9.77
CA PRO A 127 6.24 7.19 10.80
C PRO A 127 6.53 5.76 11.31
N PRO A 128 6.28 5.47 12.61
CA PRO A 128 6.84 4.30 13.27
C PRO A 128 6.16 2.97 12.91
N GLY A 129 5.00 2.99 12.27
CA GLY A 129 4.14 1.81 12.08
C GLY A 129 4.79 0.70 11.25
N TYR A 130 5.49 1.05 10.16
CA TYR A 130 6.19 0.06 9.34
C TYR A 130 7.54 -0.37 9.93
N PRO A 131 8.40 0.54 10.45
CA PRO A 131 9.58 0.16 11.24
C PRO A 131 9.28 -0.82 12.36
N ALA A 132 8.17 -0.64 13.09
CA ALA A 132 7.74 -1.56 14.13
C ALA A 132 7.39 -2.95 13.58
N ALA A 133 6.74 -3.03 12.42
CA ALA A 133 6.49 -4.30 11.77
C ALA A 133 7.79 -5.02 11.36
N ILE A 134 8.79 -4.28 10.85
CA ILE A 134 10.12 -4.83 10.57
C ILE A 134 10.80 -5.27 11.86
N ALA A 135 10.71 -4.48 12.94
CA ALA A 135 11.34 -4.76 14.22
C ALA A 135 10.90 -6.11 14.80
N ILE A 136 9.61 -6.47 14.65
CA ILE A 136 9.11 -7.79 15.05
C ILE A 136 9.86 -8.92 14.32
N TYR A 137 9.96 -8.85 12.99
CA TYR A 137 10.67 -9.87 12.20
C TYR A 137 12.18 -9.86 12.46
N LYS A 138 12.74 -8.69 12.75
CA LYS A 138 14.15 -8.53 13.10
C LYS A 138 14.47 -9.16 14.45
N ALA A 139 13.59 -9.01 15.45
CA ALA A 139 13.75 -9.61 16.76
C ALA A 139 13.81 -11.14 16.72
N ILE A 140 13.13 -11.77 15.74
CA ILE A 140 13.18 -13.22 15.51
C ILE A 140 14.19 -13.65 14.43
N GLY A 141 15.07 -12.75 13.98
CA GLY A 141 16.16 -13.06 13.06
C GLY A 141 15.78 -13.25 11.58
N ILE A 142 14.55 -12.92 11.18
CA ILE A 142 14.06 -13.09 9.80
C ILE A 142 13.46 -11.81 9.19
N PRO A 143 14.13 -10.64 9.25
CA PRO A 143 13.56 -9.35 8.83
C PRO A 143 13.08 -9.33 7.37
N MET A 144 13.76 -10.04 6.47
CA MET A 144 13.42 -10.09 5.04
C MET A 144 12.15 -10.90 4.73
N TRP A 145 11.58 -11.62 5.71
CA TRP A 145 10.34 -12.37 5.53
C TRP A 145 9.07 -11.54 5.72
N LEU A 146 9.16 -10.33 6.26
CA LEU A 146 7.99 -9.44 6.38
C LEU A 146 7.34 -9.23 5.00
N GLY A 147 8.15 -8.86 4.02
CA GLY A 147 7.71 -8.59 2.66
C GLY A 147 6.92 -9.75 2.01
N PRO A 148 7.52 -10.96 1.91
CA PRO A 148 6.84 -12.16 1.42
C PRO A 148 5.55 -12.50 2.17
N SER A 149 5.52 -12.33 3.49
CA SER A 149 4.29 -12.51 4.29
C SER A 149 3.21 -11.50 3.91
N LEU A 150 3.57 -10.23 3.67
CA LEU A 150 2.63 -9.21 3.21
C LEU A 150 2.05 -9.57 1.84
N ALA A 151 2.85 -10.13 0.92
CA ALA A 151 2.38 -10.58 -0.39
C ALA A 151 1.27 -11.66 -0.27
N ALA A 152 1.46 -12.66 0.58
CA ALA A 152 0.43 -13.67 0.86
C ALA A 152 -0.84 -13.04 1.46
N CYS A 153 -0.67 -12.14 2.44
CA CYS A 153 -1.79 -11.45 3.09
C CYS A 153 -2.60 -10.62 2.09
N ILE A 154 -1.96 -9.90 1.17
CA ILE A 154 -2.64 -9.12 0.13
C ILE A 154 -3.52 -10.02 -0.72
N VAL A 155 -3.01 -11.16 -1.19
CA VAL A 155 -3.80 -12.10 -2.01
C VAL A 155 -5.01 -12.63 -1.26
N ALA A 156 -4.82 -13.07 -0.01
CA ALA A 156 -5.91 -13.61 0.81
C ALA A 156 -6.97 -12.55 1.13
N LEU A 157 -6.55 -11.33 1.47
CA LEU A 157 -7.46 -10.22 1.78
C LEU A 157 -8.16 -9.70 0.52
N THR A 158 -7.49 -9.64 -0.63
CA THR A 158 -8.12 -9.31 -1.92
C THR A 158 -9.24 -10.29 -2.24
N TYR A 159 -8.97 -11.60 -2.10
CA TYR A 159 -10.01 -12.63 -2.24
C TYR A 159 -11.18 -12.39 -1.27
N GLY A 160 -10.87 -12.18 0.01
CA GLY A 160 -11.86 -11.95 1.06
C GLY A 160 -12.75 -10.73 0.80
N CYS A 161 -12.15 -9.59 0.41
CA CYS A 161 -12.86 -8.37 0.05
C CYS A 161 -13.75 -8.59 -1.18
N ALA A 162 -13.21 -9.17 -2.24
CA ALA A 162 -13.96 -9.44 -3.47
C ALA A 162 -15.14 -10.38 -3.23
N ARG A 163 -14.98 -11.43 -2.41
CA ARG A 163 -16.07 -12.32 -1.97
C ARG A 163 -17.20 -11.60 -1.25
N ARG A 164 -16.90 -10.50 -0.55
CA ARG A 164 -17.91 -9.69 0.17
C ARG A 164 -18.57 -8.64 -0.70
N LEU A 165 -17.82 -8.06 -1.63
CA LEU A 165 -18.34 -7.09 -2.59
C LEU A 165 -19.19 -7.75 -3.69
N PHE A 166 -18.85 -8.98 -4.08
CA PHE A 166 -19.51 -9.75 -5.14
C PHE A 166 -19.95 -11.13 -4.63
N PRO A 167 -20.93 -11.21 -3.72
CA PRO A 167 -21.31 -12.46 -3.05
C PRO A 167 -21.91 -13.51 -4.00
N THR A 168 -22.49 -13.09 -5.13
CA THR A 168 -23.12 -13.96 -6.13
C THR A 168 -22.13 -14.52 -7.14
N ASP A 169 -20.94 -13.93 -7.27
CA ASP A 169 -19.95 -14.33 -8.28
C ASP A 169 -18.59 -14.60 -7.62
N THR A 170 -18.39 -15.86 -7.28
CA THR A 170 -17.16 -16.34 -6.65
C THR A 170 -15.95 -16.35 -7.59
N ASN A 171 -16.18 -16.30 -8.90
CA ASN A 171 -15.10 -16.26 -9.88
C ASN A 171 -14.38 -14.91 -9.80
N ILE A 172 -15.11 -13.81 -9.57
CA ILE A 172 -14.51 -12.47 -9.42
C ILE A 172 -13.45 -12.45 -8.31
N ALA A 173 -13.73 -13.10 -7.18
CA ALA A 173 -12.76 -13.15 -6.07
C ALA A 173 -11.50 -13.94 -6.41
N THR A 174 -11.66 -15.07 -7.10
CA THR A 174 -10.54 -15.89 -7.56
C THR A 174 -9.69 -15.14 -8.58
N TRP A 175 -10.32 -14.46 -9.54
CA TRP A 175 -9.64 -13.62 -10.52
C TRP A 175 -8.93 -12.45 -9.86
N ALA A 176 -9.54 -11.77 -8.90
CA ALA A 176 -8.90 -10.67 -8.17
C ALA A 176 -7.64 -11.14 -7.43
N ALA A 177 -7.71 -12.31 -6.77
CA ALA A 177 -6.56 -12.93 -6.11
C ALA A 177 -5.46 -13.33 -7.09
N LEU A 178 -5.83 -13.96 -8.21
CA LEU A 178 -4.89 -14.33 -9.28
C LEU A 178 -4.21 -13.09 -9.88
N LEU A 179 -4.96 -12.02 -10.15
CA LEU A 179 -4.40 -10.75 -10.65
C LEU A 179 -3.44 -10.12 -9.64
N SER A 180 -3.70 -10.25 -8.33
CA SER A 180 -2.74 -9.82 -7.30
C SER A 180 -1.43 -10.62 -7.36
N VAL A 181 -1.51 -11.95 -7.52
CA VAL A 181 -0.31 -12.79 -7.74
C VAL A 181 0.42 -12.36 -9.03
N LEU A 182 -0.34 -12.02 -10.08
CA LEU A 182 0.16 -11.66 -11.40
C LEU A 182 0.62 -10.19 -11.53
N SER A 183 0.47 -9.33 -10.52
CA SER A 183 1.04 -7.97 -10.53
C SER A 183 2.53 -7.93 -10.14
N ALA A 184 3.37 -7.43 -11.05
CA ALA A 184 4.79 -7.17 -10.84
C ALA A 184 5.04 -6.01 -9.88
N ALA A 185 4.21 -4.95 -9.97
CA ALA A 185 4.28 -3.84 -9.03
C ALA A 185 4.04 -4.31 -7.59
N LEU A 186 3.04 -5.17 -7.35
CA LEU A 186 2.82 -5.74 -6.02
C LEU A 186 4.02 -6.55 -5.53
N ARG A 187 4.72 -7.29 -6.40
CA ARG A 187 5.93 -8.02 -6.02
C ARG A 187 7.06 -7.08 -5.62
N TYR A 188 7.31 -6.03 -6.40
CA TYR A 188 8.30 -5.03 -6.07
C TYR A 188 8.01 -4.36 -4.72
N HIS A 189 6.76 -3.92 -4.52
CA HIS A 189 6.32 -3.23 -3.29
C HIS A 189 6.18 -4.13 -2.06
N THR A 190 6.19 -5.45 -2.24
CA THR A 190 6.21 -6.41 -1.15
C THR A 190 7.58 -7.03 -0.94
N ALA A 191 8.47 -7.05 -1.93
CA ALA A 191 9.80 -7.63 -1.79
C ALA A 191 10.79 -6.65 -1.13
N ASP A 192 10.82 -5.39 -1.57
CA ASP A 192 11.68 -4.41 -0.91
C ASP A 192 11.05 -3.94 0.41
N THR A 193 11.87 -3.50 1.36
CA THR A 193 11.40 -3.07 2.68
C THR A 193 10.84 -1.65 2.61
N MET A 194 9.73 -1.49 1.89
CA MET A 194 8.95 -0.27 1.78
C MET A 194 7.60 -0.41 2.50
N SER A 195 7.09 0.70 3.03
CA SER A 195 5.80 0.72 3.74
C SER A 195 4.59 0.39 2.85
N HIS A 196 4.72 0.46 1.53
CA HIS A 196 3.60 0.35 0.59
C HIS A 196 2.84 -0.99 0.68
N GLY A 197 3.55 -2.13 0.67
CA GLY A 197 2.92 -3.44 0.81
C GLY A 197 2.19 -3.58 2.15
N PHE A 198 2.75 -3.01 3.23
CA PHE A 198 2.12 -3.03 4.54
C PHE A 198 0.87 -2.15 4.59
N CYS A 199 0.91 -0.94 4.00
CA CYS A 199 -0.26 -0.10 3.84
C CYS A 199 -1.37 -0.80 3.04
N ALA A 200 -1.02 -1.56 2.00
CA ALA A 200 -1.99 -2.33 1.22
C ALA A 200 -2.67 -3.42 2.06
N VAL A 201 -1.92 -4.16 2.89
CA VAL A 201 -2.49 -5.12 3.86
C VAL A 201 -3.43 -4.43 4.84
N LEU A 202 -3.00 -3.33 5.47
CA LEU A 202 -3.81 -2.59 6.44
C LEU A 202 -5.09 -2.02 5.79
N TRP A 203 -4.98 -1.49 4.58
CA TRP A 203 -6.13 -1.01 3.81
C TRP A 203 -7.11 -2.13 3.46
N LEU A 204 -6.63 -3.26 2.94
CA LEU A 204 -7.49 -4.39 2.60
C LEU A 204 -8.12 -5.02 3.84
N ALA A 205 -7.38 -5.14 4.95
CA ALA A 205 -7.90 -5.62 6.22
C ALA A 205 -8.95 -4.65 6.79
N LEU A 206 -8.72 -3.34 6.68
CA LEU A 206 -9.68 -2.30 7.05
C LEU A 206 -11.00 -2.45 6.27
N VAL A 207 -10.92 -2.59 4.94
CA VAL A 207 -12.10 -2.82 4.08
C VAL A 207 -12.78 -4.14 4.43
N TYR A 208 -12.01 -5.22 4.58
CA TYR A 208 -12.52 -6.56 4.92
C TYR A 208 -13.28 -6.56 6.24
N CYS A 209 -12.69 -5.99 7.30
CA CYS A 209 -13.31 -5.84 8.62
C CYS A 209 -14.58 -4.99 8.53
N THR A 210 -14.55 -3.89 7.78
CA THR A 210 -15.72 -3.01 7.60
C THR A 210 -16.88 -3.75 6.90
N LEU A 211 -16.60 -4.46 5.81
CA LEU A 211 -17.61 -5.27 5.11
C LEU A 211 -18.15 -6.40 5.99
N ASN A 212 -17.32 -6.99 6.86
CA ASN A 212 -17.74 -7.96 7.85
C ASN A 212 -18.63 -7.38 8.94
N ALA A 213 -18.30 -6.18 9.43
CA ALA A 213 -19.12 -5.49 10.42
C ALA A 213 -20.53 -5.23 9.91
N TRP A 214 -20.66 -4.82 8.64
CA TRP A 214 -21.98 -4.57 8.03
C TRP A 214 -22.75 -5.84 7.69
N ALA A 215 -22.07 -6.96 7.53
CA ALA A 215 -22.69 -8.27 7.30
C ALA A 215 -22.93 -9.06 8.60
N ALA A 216 -22.52 -8.54 9.76
CA ALA A 216 -22.61 -9.25 11.02
C ALA A 216 -24.08 -9.44 11.48
N SER A 217 -24.38 -10.62 12.00
CA SER A 217 -25.71 -10.98 12.52
C SER A 217 -25.98 -10.41 13.93
N THR A 218 -24.93 -10.07 14.68
CA THR A 218 -25.04 -9.56 16.05
C THR A 218 -24.30 -8.24 16.23
N ARG A 219 -24.78 -7.39 17.14
CA ARG A 219 -24.14 -6.12 17.49
C ARG A 219 -22.71 -6.33 18.02
N ARG A 220 -22.49 -7.34 18.86
CA ARG A 220 -21.16 -7.66 19.42
C ARG A 220 -20.17 -8.03 18.31
N ALA A 221 -20.57 -8.88 17.36
CA ALA A 221 -19.73 -9.22 16.22
C ALA A 221 -19.43 -8.00 15.35
N ALA A 222 -20.43 -7.17 15.06
CA ALA A 222 -20.24 -5.92 14.32
C ALA A 222 -19.23 -4.98 15.01
N MET A 223 -19.32 -4.85 16.33
CA MET A 223 -18.39 -4.05 17.13
C MET A 223 -16.96 -4.61 17.11
N GLY A 224 -16.79 -5.93 17.23
CA GLY A 224 -15.47 -6.57 17.12
C GLY A 224 -14.81 -6.30 15.78
N TRP A 225 -15.57 -6.43 14.68
CA TRP A 225 -15.08 -6.11 13.34
C TRP A 225 -14.76 -4.62 13.17
N LEU A 226 -15.56 -3.71 13.73
CA LEU A 226 -15.27 -2.26 13.71
C LEU A 226 -14.05 -1.90 14.55
N GLY A 227 -13.82 -2.58 15.67
CA GLY A 227 -12.60 -2.45 16.45
C GLY A 227 -11.37 -2.90 15.66
N GLY A 228 -11.47 -4.04 14.96
CA GLY A 228 -10.41 -4.53 14.06
C GLY A 228 -10.15 -3.58 12.88
N ALA A 229 -11.21 -3.00 12.30
CA ALA A 229 -11.09 -1.93 11.31
C ALA A 229 -10.38 -0.70 11.91
N GLY A 230 -10.77 -0.27 13.11
CA GLY A 230 -10.13 0.84 13.83
C GLY A 230 -8.64 0.61 14.01
N LEU A 231 -8.25 -0.58 14.46
CA LEU A 231 -6.84 -0.96 14.64
C LEU A 231 -6.06 -0.85 13.32
N CYS A 232 -6.62 -1.36 12.22
CA CYS A 232 -5.99 -1.24 10.90
C CYS A 232 -5.83 0.23 10.48
N LEU A 233 -6.84 1.07 10.72
CA LEU A 233 -6.80 2.49 10.40
C LEU A 233 -5.77 3.25 11.26
N GLY A 234 -5.73 2.98 12.57
CA GLY A 234 -4.75 3.57 13.48
C GLY A 234 -3.33 3.17 13.13
N TRP A 235 -3.10 1.90 12.78
CA TRP A 235 -1.76 1.45 12.37
C TRP A 235 -1.38 1.97 10.99
N LEU A 236 -2.36 2.16 10.09
CA LEU A 236 -2.15 2.82 8.81
C LEU A 236 -1.77 4.29 9.01
N LEU A 237 -2.39 4.98 9.98
CA LEU A 237 -2.02 6.34 10.36
C LEU A 237 -0.56 6.37 10.87
N ALA A 238 -0.21 5.45 11.76
CA ALA A 238 1.15 5.31 12.27
C ALA A 238 2.18 4.95 11.19
N THR A 239 1.75 4.47 10.02
CA THR A 239 2.64 4.11 8.90
C THR A 239 2.70 5.22 7.85
N ARG A 240 1.54 5.73 7.42
CA ARG A 240 1.38 6.80 6.42
C ARG A 240 0.12 7.61 6.72
N PRO A 241 0.23 8.73 7.46
CA PRO A 241 -0.92 9.50 7.93
C PRO A 241 -1.91 9.91 6.83
N PHE A 242 -1.41 10.42 5.70
CA PHE A 242 -2.27 10.85 4.59
C PHE A 242 -2.98 9.69 3.89
N THR A 243 -2.34 8.53 3.77
CA THR A 243 -2.98 7.31 3.26
C THR A 243 -4.11 6.87 4.19
N ALA A 244 -3.95 7.01 5.50
CA ALA A 244 -5.00 6.72 6.47
C ALA A 244 -6.19 7.69 6.35
N LEU A 245 -5.95 8.98 6.10
CA LEU A 245 -7.01 9.96 5.85
C LEU A 245 -7.80 9.62 4.58
N ALA A 246 -7.09 9.33 3.47
CA ALA A 246 -7.71 8.90 2.22
C ALA A 246 -8.51 7.59 2.40
N ALA A 247 -7.99 6.66 3.20
CA ALA A 247 -8.66 5.41 3.56
C ALA A 247 -9.96 5.65 4.35
N ALA A 248 -9.91 6.51 5.38
CA ALA A 248 -11.09 6.87 6.17
C ALA A 248 -12.19 7.52 5.30
N LEU A 249 -11.81 8.42 4.39
CA LEU A 249 -12.74 9.03 3.44
C LEU A 249 -13.32 8.01 2.46
N SER A 250 -12.48 7.09 1.96
CA SER A 250 -12.92 6.00 1.07
C SER A 250 -13.95 5.10 1.75
N LEU A 251 -13.76 4.77 3.04
CA LEU A 251 -14.75 4.01 3.81
C LEU A 251 -16.06 4.77 4.03
N TRP A 252 -15.99 6.08 4.25
CA TRP A 252 -17.18 6.90 4.39
C TRP A 252 -18.01 6.90 3.10
N LEU A 253 -17.36 6.99 1.94
CA LEU A 253 -18.00 6.83 0.64
C LEU A 253 -18.54 5.42 0.42
N LEU A 254 -17.77 4.39 0.80
CA LEU A 254 -18.19 2.98 0.73
C LEU A 254 -19.49 2.77 1.50
N ARG A 255 -19.57 3.30 2.72
CA ARG A 255 -20.76 3.19 3.57
C ARG A 255 -21.98 3.76 2.86
N ARG A 256 -21.85 4.94 2.24
CA ARG A 256 -22.94 5.58 1.50
C ARG A 256 -23.39 4.71 0.32
N ALA A 257 -22.44 4.21 -0.48
CA ALA A 257 -22.73 3.32 -1.61
C ALA A 257 -23.38 2.00 -1.15
N TRP A 258 -22.86 1.40 -0.08
CA TRP A 258 -23.36 0.14 0.47
C TRP A 258 -24.79 0.27 0.99
N VAL A 259 -25.08 1.31 1.78
CA VAL A 259 -26.42 1.59 2.30
C VAL A 259 -27.41 1.83 1.15
N ALA A 260 -27.01 2.56 0.10
CA ALA A 260 -27.86 2.82 -1.05
C ALA A 260 -28.14 1.56 -1.88
N SER A 261 -27.21 0.59 -1.89
CA SER A 261 -27.31 -0.62 -2.72
C SER A 261 -28.14 -1.77 -2.12
N ARG A 262 -28.45 -1.74 -0.83
CA ARG A 262 -29.18 -2.84 -0.16
C ARG A 262 -30.59 -2.43 0.25
N GLU A 263 -31.57 -3.19 -0.21
CA GLU A 263 -32.98 -2.95 0.05
C GLU A 263 -33.33 -2.93 1.54
N ARG A 264 -32.68 -3.75 2.40
CA ARG A 264 -32.81 -3.66 3.87
C ARG A 264 -31.55 -4.16 4.61
N PRO A 265 -30.81 -3.32 5.36
CA PRO A 265 -29.81 -3.81 6.30
C PRO A 265 -30.48 -4.52 7.49
N VAL A 266 -29.85 -5.58 8.01
CA VAL A 266 -30.29 -6.30 9.22
C VAL A 266 -30.38 -5.31 10.40
N GLU A 267 -31.43 -5.38 11.23
CA GLU A 267 -31.66 -4.41 12.31
C GLU A 267 -30.47 -4.30 13.29
N ALA A 268 -29.81 -5.42 13.59
CA ALA A 268 -28.59 -5.45 14.40
C ALA A 268 -27.44 -4.61 13.79
N ALA A 269 -27.32 -4.59 12.46
CA ALA A 269 -26.33 -3.80 11.76
C ALA A 269 -26.67 -2.30 11.83
N ARG A 270 -27.95 -1.90 11.84
CA ARG A 270 -28.34 -0.48 11.98
C ARG A 270 -27.84 0.15 13.27
N GLY A 271 -27.93 -0.56 14.40
CA GLY A 271 -27.47 -0.06 15.71
C GLY A 271 -25.94 0.12 15.76
N ALA A 272 -25.19 -0.86 15.26
CA ALA A 272 -23.74 -0.75 15.14
C ALA A 272 -23.33 0.35 14.14
N MET A 273 -24.06 0.51 13.04
CA MET A 273 -23.82 1.55 12.03
C MET A 273 -24.13 2.97 12.50
N ARG A 274 -24.81 3.17 13.63
CA ARG A 274 -24.90 4.50 14.28
C ARG A 274 -23.67 4.81 15.13
N THR A 275 -23.08 3.78 15.75
CA THR A 275 -21.92 3.91 16.66
C THR A 275 -20.59 3.57 15.98
N TRP A 276 -20.57 3.34 14.66
CA TRP A 276 -19.36 2.95 13.95
C TRP A 276 -18.17 3.91 14.08
N PRO A 277 -18.33 5.26 14.12
CA PRO A 277 -17.16 6.14 14.25
C PRO A 277 -16.51 5.98 15.62
N LEU A 278 -17.30 5.69 16.66
CA LEU A 278 -16.81 5.45 18.02
C LEU A 278 -15.95 4.19 18.05
N TRP A 279 -16.44 3.06 17.56
CA TRP A 279 -15.68 1.79 17.59
C TRP A 279 -14.45 1.82 16.68
N LEU A 280 -14.55 2.49 15.53
CA LEU A 280 -13.41 2.73 14.67
C LEU A 280 -12.37 3.61 15.38
N GLY A 281 -12.81 4.70 16.03
CA GLY A 281 -11.96 5.61 16.78
C GLY A 281 -11.25 4.91 17.95
N VAL A 282 -11.99 4.17 18.77
CA VAL A 282 -11.45 3.38 19.90
C VAL A 282 -10.43 2.36 19.40
N GLY A 283 -10.74 1.63 18.33
CA GLY A 283 -9.81 0.67 17.73
C GLY A 283 -8.54 1.34 17.19
N ALA A 284 -8.61 2.58 16.73
CA ALA A 284 -7.48 3.31 16.17
C ALA A 284 -6.51 3.88 17.23
N LEU A 285 -6.94 3.99 18.49
CA LEU A 285 -6.16 4.59 19.58
C LEU A 285 -4.75 4.01 19.75
N PRO A 286 -4.49 2.69 19.66
CA PRO A 286 -3.15 2.15 19.79
C PRO A 286 -2.18 2.70 18.74
N GLY A 287 -2.61 2.77 17.47
CA GLY A 287 -1.77 3.31 16.39
C GLY A 287 -1.61 4.82 16.47
N VAL A 288 -2.67 5.55 16.84
CA VAL A 288 -2.60 7.01 17.08
C VAL A 288 -1.62 7.33 18.22
N GLY A 289 -1.75 6.64 19.35
CA GLY A 289 -0.87 6.81 20.51
C GLY A 289 0.58 6.49 20.17
N PHE A 290 0.83 5.40 19.44
CA PHE A 290 2.17 5.03 19.00
C PHE A 290 2.80 6.08 18.06
N TRP A 291 2.01 6.61 17.11
CA TRP A 291 2.44 7.70 16.24
C TRP A 291 2.77 8.97 17.04
N LEU A 292 1.88 9.43 17.91
CA LEU A 292 2.11 10.63 18.73
C LEU A 292 3.33 10.49 19.64
N TRP A 293 3.52 9.33 20.26
CA TRP A 293 4.69 9.05 21.10
C TRP A 293 5.99 9.13 20.29
N HIS A 294 6.01 8.53 19.11
CA HIS A 294 7.14 8.62 18.20
C HIS A 294 7.42 10.08 17.77
N GLN A 295 6.38 10.85 17.43
CA GLN A 295 6.54 12.25 17.05
C GLN A 295 7.12 13.08 18.20
N ALA A 296 6.64 12.90 19.43
CA ALA A 296 7.18 13.58 20.60
C ALA A 296 8.65 13.24 20.83
N ALA A 297 9.03 11.97 20.68
CA ALA A 297 10.41 11.52 20.89
C ALA A 297 11.39 12.01 19.81
N THR A 298 10.94 12.09 18.56
CA THR A 298 11.83 12.40 17.42
C THR A 298 11.84 13.87 17.03
N SER A 299 10.76 14.60 17.30
CA SER A 299 10.61 16.02 16.94
C SER A 299 10.45 16.97 18.14
N GLY A 300 10.37 16.43 19.35
CA GLY A 300 10.09 17.21 20.56
C GLY A 300 8.64 17.69 20.71
N SER A 301 7.74 17.31 19.80
CA SER A 301 6.33 17.73 19.82
C SER A 301 5.40 16.58 19.42
N LEU A 302 4.30 16.40 20.18
CA LEU A 302 3.28 15.38 19.89
C LEU A 302 2.66 15.55 18.50
N PHE A 303 2.48 16.80 18.06
CA PHE A 303 1.89 17.14 16.76
C PHE A 303 2.95 17.60 15.76
N GLY A 304 4.23 17.47 16.10
CA GLY A 304 5.34 17.73 15.20
C GLY A 304 5.46 16.65 14.12
N SER A 305 6.17 16.97 13.05
CA SER A 305 6.50 16.01 11.99
C SER A 305 8.01 15.92 11.83
N SER A 306 8.57 14.75 12.07
CA SER A 306 9.97 14.42 11.82
C SER A 306 10.35 14.67 10.35
N GLN A 307 9.41 14.46 9.42
CA GLN A 307 9.59 14.81 8.01
C GLN A 307 9.69 16.33 7.80
N LEU A 308 8.84 17.13 8.46
CA LEU A 308 8.93 18.58 8.37
C LEU A 308 10.23 19.11 8.96
N VAL A 309 10.68 18.55 10.10
CA VAL A 309 11.98 18.86 10.70
C VAL A 309 13.10 18.54 9.72
N TYR A 310 13.08 17.36 9.10
CA TYR A 310 14.07 16.97 8.10
C TYR A 310 14.13 17.95 6.93
N TYR A 311 13.01 18.23 6.26
CA TYR A 311 13.02 19.12 5.09
C TYR A 311 13.38 20.57 5.45
N ALA A 312 13.10 21.01 6.67
CA ALA A 312 13.54 22.32 7.15
C ALA A 312 15.06 22.39 7.34
N LEU A 313 15.72 21.26 7.59
CA LEU A 313 17.18 21.16 7.77
C LEU A 313 17.91 20.82 6.47
N SER A 314 17.34 19.94 5.65
CA SER A 314 18.03 19.30 4.51
C SER A 314 17.82 20.01 3.18
N ASP A 315 16.82 20.88 3.07
CA ASP A 315 16.46 21.53 1.80
C ASP A 315 16.07 23.01 2.02
N GLY A 316 15.90 23.76 0.93
CA GLY A 316 15.65 25.19 0.99
C GLY A 316 14.87 25.74 -0.20
N PRO A 317 14.33 26.97 -0.12
CA PRO A 317 14.41 27.90 1.02
C PRO A 317 13.54 27.48 2.22
N PRO A 318 13.67 28.10 3.40
CA PRO A 318 12.82 27.80 4.56
C PRO A 318 11.32 27.84 4.21
N GLY A 319 10.59 26.80 4.62
CA GLY A 319 9.17 26.64 4.29
C GLY A 319 8.89 26.18 2.86
N CYS A 320 9.90 25.73 2.10
CA CYS A 320 9.72 25.21 0.74
C CYS A 320 8.83 23.95 0.70
N PHE A 321 8.94 23.10 1.72
CA PHE A 321 8.17 21.89 1.84
C PHE A 321 6.80 22.20 2.46
N GLY A 322 5.74 21.88 1.73
CA GLY A 322 4.37 22.09 2.18
C GLY A 322 3.43 21.13 1.47
N TYR A 323 2.27 20.90 2.08
CA TYR A 323 1.22 20.05 1.52
C TYR A 323 0.16 20.91 0.83
N GLY A 324 -0.30 20.47 -0.35
CA GLY A 324 -1.44 21.06 -1.03
C GLY A 324 -1.12 22.27 -1.91
N LEU A 325 -2.17 23.01 -2.25
CA LEU A 325 -2.09 24.15 -3.16
C LEU A 325 -1.27 25.29 -2.56
N GLY A 326 -0.42 25.92 -3.38
CA GLY A 326 0.46 27.01 -2.98
C GLY A 326 1.84 26.57 -2.45
N ALA A 327 2.09 25.26 -2.32
CA ALA A 327 3.42 24.75 -1.98
C ALA A 327 4.45 25.16 -3.06
N ARG A 328 5.62 25.65 -2.64
CA ARG A 328 6.63 26.21 -3.56
C ARG A 328 7.61 25.16 -4.09
N GLY A 329 7.82 24.08 -3.32
CA GLY A 329 8.80 23.05 -3.65
C GLY A 329 10.22 23.45 -3.25
N CYS A 330 11.05 22.46 -2.94
CA CYS A 330 12.40 22.69 -2.44
C CYS A 330 13.46 22.60 -3.56
N LEU A 331 14.47 23.47 -3.49
CA LEU A 331 15.35 23.80 -4.60
C LEU A 331 16.70 23.09 -4.55
N TYR A 332 17.17 22.62 -3.39
CA TYR A 332 18.50 22.02 -3.30
C TYR A 332 18.50 20.60 -3.84
N GLU A 333 17.55 19.75 -3.44
CA GLU A 333 17.45 18.38 -3.98
C GLU A 333 16.66 18.32 -5.30
N HIS A 334 15.76 19.27 -5.56
CA HIS A 334 14.79 19.19 -6.66
C HIS A 334 14.70 20.46 -7.53
N GLY A 335 15.73 21.30 -7.52
CA GLY A 335 15.73 22.61 -8.18
C GLY A 335 15.29 22.60 -9.65
N ASP A 336 15.78 21.67 -10.46
CA ASP A 336 15.41 21.58 -11.88
C ASP A 336 13.93 21.22 -12.06
N PHE A 337 13.42 20.31 -11.25
CA PHE A 337 12.00 19.97 -11.27
C PHE A 337 11.15 21.17 -10.85
N VAL A 338 11.50 21.83 -9.74
CA VAL A 338 10.73 22.97 -9.21
C VAL A 338 10.74 24.13 -10.20
N ARG A 339 11.89 24.50 -10.77
CA ARG A 339 12.00 25.58 -11.76
C ARG A 339 11.17 25.29 -13.03
N ASN A 340 11.14 24.03 -13.47
CA ASN A 340 10.45 23.67 -14.71
C ASN A 340 8.95 23.37 -14.53
N GLN A 341 8.55 22.80 -13.39
CA GLN A 341 7.21 22.25 -13.17
C GLN A 341 6.39 23.07 -12.17
N LEU A 342 7.05 23.84 -11.29
CA LEU A 342 6.45 24.65 -10.24
C LEU A 342 6.93 26.13 -10.28
N PRO A 343 7.08 26.79 -11.44
CA PRO A 343 7.57 28.17 -11.50
C PRO A 343 6.68 29.17 -10.75
N HIS A 344 5.41 28.82 -10.52
CA HIS A 344 4.43 29.61 -9.78
C HIS A 344 3.89 28.86 -8.55
N GLY A 345 4.62 27.84 -8.08
CA GLY A 345 4.17 26.93 -7.03
C GLY A 345 3.15 25.88 -7.50
N PHE A 346 2.65 25.11 -6.55
CA PHE A 346 1.73 23.99 -6.78
C PHE A 346 0.30 24.50 -6.92
N GLY A 347 -0.13 24.77 -8.16
CA GLY A 347 -1.49 25.19 -8.50
C GLY A 347 -2.41 24.03 -8.87
N VAL A 348 -3.64 24.38 -9.29
CA VAL A 348 -4.66 23.42 -9.74
C VAL A 348 -4.18 22.61 -10.94
N TRP A 349 -3.45 23.24 -11.88
CA TRP A 349 -2.91 22.53 -13.03
C TRP A 349 -1.89 21.47 -12.62
N GLN A 350 -0.96 21.80 -11.72
CA GLN A 350 0.04 20.87 -11.22
C GLN A 350 -0.59 19.74 -10.41
N LEU A 351 -1.64 20.04 -9.64
CA LEU A 351 -2.47 19.02 -9.00
C LEU A 351 -3.03 18.04 -10.04
N LEU A 352 -3.77 18.54 -11.03
CA LEU A 352 -4.39 17.71 -12.06
C LEU A 352 -3.36 16.92 -12.88
N ALA A 353 -2.25 17.54 -13.27
CA ALA A 353 -1.18 16.91 -14.02
C ALA A 353 -0.46 15.82 -13.20
N THR A 354 -0.20 16.08 -11.91
CA THR A 354 0.43 15.11 -11.01
C THR A 354 -0.51 13.94 -10.73
N THR A 355 -1.78 14.21 -10.43
CA THR A 355 -2.82 13.17 -10.25
C THR A 355 -2.97 12.35 -11.52
N GLY A 356 -3.06 12.96 -12.71
CA GLY A 356 -3.15 12.25 -13.99
C GLY A 356 -1.94 11.35 -14.25
N ARG A 357 -0.72 11.84 -14.00
CA ARG A 357 0.52 11.07 -14.17
C ARG A 357 0.58 9.88 -13.20
N ARG A 358 0.23 10.10 -11.93
CA ARG A 358 0.19 9.04 -10.91
C ARG A 358 -0.91 8.02 -11.19
N LEU A 359 -2.08 8.48 -11.64
CA LEU A 359 -3.18 7.61 -12.04
C LEU A 359 -2.74 6.71 -13.20
N LYS A 360 -2.08 7.28 -14.22
CA LYS A 360 -1.49 6.49 -15.30
C LYS A 360 -0.58 5.42 -14.71
N ALA A 361 0.40 5.79 -13.89
CA ALA A 361 1.35 4.84 -13.29
C ALA A 361 0.63 3.71 -12.52
N HIS A 362 -0.32 4.03 -11.64
CA HIS A 362 -1.08 3.04 -10.90
C HIS A 362 -1.92 2.11 -11.78
N LEU A 363 -2.49 2.63 -12.87
CA LEU A 363 -3.24 1.83 -13.82
C LEU A 363 -2.32 0.90 -14.64
N VAL A 364 -1.10 1.33 -14.97
CA VAL A 364 -0.07 0.47 -15.57
C VAL A 364 0.31 -0.64 -14.60
N ASP A 365 0.57 -0.30 -13.33
CA ASP A 365 1.00 -1.23 -12.27
C ASP A 365 -0.03 -2.33 -12.00
N ALA A 366 -1.32 -2.00 -12.09
CA ALA A 366 -2.40 -2.96 -11.92
C ALA A 366 -2.44 -4.03 -13.03
N GLY A 367 -2.10 -3.65 -14.27
CA GLY A 367 -2.15 -4.53 -15.44
C GLY A 367 -0.80 -5.07 -15.91
N ASN A 368 0.32 -4.59 -15.36
CA ASN A 368 1.69 -4.77 -15.86
C ASN A 368 1.88 -4.34 -17.33
N LEU A 369 0.98 -3.52 -17.85
CA LEU A 369 0.94 -3.20 -19.27
C LEU A 369 0.21 -1.88 -19.46
N GLU A 370 0.78 -0.99 -20.26
CA GLU A 370 0.21 0.34 -20.47
C GLU A 370 -1.18 0.32 -21.12
N LEU A 371 -1.50 -0.68 -21.94
CA LEU A 371 -2.82 -0.83 -22.54
C LEU A 371 -3.95 -1.05 -21.49
N PHE A 372 -3.63 -1.56 -20.29
CA PHE A 372 -4.62 -1.69 -19.22
C PHE A 372 -5.09 -0.34 -18.67
N THR A 373 -4.33 0.73 -18.89
CA THR A 373 -4.74 2.10 -18.53
C THR A 373 -6.01 2.54 -19.24
N LEU A 374 -6.33 1.95 -20.41
CA LEU A 374 -7.56 2.21 -21.15
C LEU A 374 -8.70 1.25 -20.75
N ALA A 375 -8.35 0.02 -20.36
CA ALA A 375 -9.33 -1.00 -19.99
C ALA A 375 -10.07 -0.63 -18.69
N VAL A 376 -9.37 -0.08 -17.69
CA VAL A 376 -9.98 0.25 -16.39
C VAL A 376 -11.04 1.36 -16.51
N PRO A 377 -10.78 2.53 -17.14
CA PRO A 377 -11.82 3.54 -17.37
C PRO A 377 -13.02 2.99 -18.16
N TRP A 378 -12.77 2.13 -19.16
CA TRP A 378 -13.84 1.50 -19.93
C TRP A 378 -14.69 0.54 -19.06
N LEU A 379 -14.06 -0.26 -18.20
CA LEU A 379 -14.75 -1.13 -17.24
C LEU A 379 -15.57 -0.32 -16.23
N VAL A 380 -15.02 0.79 -15.73
CA VAL A 380 -15.74 1.73 -14.84
C VAL A 380 -16.96 2.31 -15.56
N TRP A 381 -16.80 2.74 -16.82
CA TRP A 381 -17.89 3.27 -17.62
C TRP A 381 -18.97 2.21 -17.89
N ARG A 382 -18.59 0.97 -18.22
CA ARG A 382 -19.54 -0.15 -18.37
C ARG A 382 -20.27 -0.46 -17.06
N GLY A 383 -19.56 -0.38 -15.94
CA GLY A 383 -20.10 -0.60 -14.59
C GLY A 383 -20.75 0.63 -13.96
N ARG A 384 -20.94 1.75 -14.66
CA ARG A 384 -21.46 3.02 -14.10
C ARG A 384 -22.87 2.97 -13.48
N ARG A 385 -23.59 1.86 -13.64
CA ARG A 385 -24.87 1.63 -12.94
C ARG A 385 -24.70 0.92 -11.61
N SER A 386 -23.51 0.40 -11.31
CA SER A 386 -23.19 -0.33 -10.10
C SER A 386 -22.58 0.59 -9.06
N ALA A 387 -23.22 0.69 -7.89
CA ALA A 387 -22.70 1.42 -6.74
C ALA A 387 -21.32 0.88 -6.30
N THR A 388 -21.09 -0.43 -6.42
CA THR A 388 -19.80 -1.06 -6.14
C THR A 388 -18.71 -0.56 -7.10
N THR A 389 -19.03 -0.38 -8.39
CA THR A 389 -18.06 0.15 -9.36
C THR A 389 -17.69 1.59 -9.04
N HIS A 390 -18.67 2.44 -8.71
CA HIS A 390 -18.39 3.81 -8.27
C HIS A 390 -17.55 3.87 -7.00
N PHE A 391 -17.81 2.98 -6.03
CA PHE A 391 -16.98 2.87 -4.84
C PHE A 391 -15.53 2.50 -5.19
N LEU A 392 -15.30 1.47 -6.00
CA LEU A 392 -13.96 1.03 -6.37
C LEU A 392 -13.21 2.12 -7.15
N ALA A 393 -13.89 2.77 -8.11
CA ALA A 393 -13.32 3.87 -8.88
C ALA A 393 -13.00 5.09 -7.99
N GLY A 394 -13.93 5.47 -7.11
CA GLY A 394 -13.73 6.58 -6.17
C GLY A 394 -12.60 6.31 -5.18
N THR A 395 -12.46 5.06 -4.70
CA THR A 395 -11.34 4.65 -3.83
C THR A 395 -10.01 4.79 -4.55
N ILE A 396 -9.92 4.36 -5.81
CA ILE A 396 -8.70 4.53 -6.60
C ILE A 396 -8.38 6.01 -6.71
N LEU A 397 -9.35 6.85 -7.11
CA LEU A 397 -9.13 8.29 -7.28
C LEU A 397 -8.74 9.01 -5.98
N LEU A 398 -9.24 8.58 -4.81
CA LEU A 398 -8.86 9.17 -3.53
C LEU A 398 -7.45 8.81 -3.06
N GLN A 399 -6.88 7.73 -3.57
CA GLN A 399 -5.56 7.24 -3.18
C GLN A 399 -4.45 7.74 -4.12
N VAL A 400 -4.82 8.34 -5.25
CA VAL A 400 -3.90 8.96 -6.23
C VAL A 400 -3.80 10.46 -5.99
#